data_AF-A0A968MYI1-F1
#
_entry.id   AF-A0A968MYI1-F1
#
_cell.length_a   1.000
_cell.length_b   1.000
_cell.length_c   1.000
_cell.angle_alpha   90.00
_cell.angle_beta   90.00
_cell.angle_gamma   90.00
#
_symmetry.space_group_name_H-M   'P 1'
#
loop_
_entity.id
_entity.type
_entity.pdbx_description
1 polymer ?
#
loop_
_entity_poly.entity_id
_entity_poly.type
_entity_poly.pdbx_seq_one_letter_code
_entity_poly.pdbx_strand_id
1 'polypeptide(L)'
;MSITNLFFKPVREVHYENPEDYNFALESLNTLISISKIQDASIYVIDYYKRGFAYVSDGPLFLCGYSAKEVQEWGFEFLQKVIPPKDLEMLLEINEKGFDFFYNLPITERDRCFISYDINIKNRNGHTTLINHKLTPLKIISNGDMGFALCLISYSFNKTSGNVFIQMLDNCKRYNYSLTAKNL
;
A
#
# COMPACT_ATOMS: atom_id res chain seq x y z
N MET A 1 -6.24 6.44 19.28
CA MET A 1 -6.96 5.80 18.16
C MET A 1 -5.97 4.88 17.47
N SER A 2 -6.34 3.64 17.14
CA SER A 2 -5.41 2.69 16.48
C SER A 2 -5.01 3.20 15.09
N ILE A 3 -3.73 3.03 14.71
CA ILE A 3 -3.23 3.42 13.39
C ILE A 3 -3.93 2.64 12.29
N THR A 4 -4.24 1.37 12.56
CA THR A 4 -5.05 0.53 11.66
C THR A 4 -6.37 1.20 11.32
N ASN A 5 -7.11 1.70 12.31
CA ASN A 5 -8.38 2.37 12.06
C ASN A 5 -8.23 3.67 11.24
N LEU A 6 -7.15 4.43 11.45
CA LEU A 6 -6.88 5.64 10.67
C LEU A 6 -6.52 5.31 9.21
N PHE A 7 -5.68 4.29 9.00
CA PHE A 7 -5.27 3.85 7.67
C PHE A 7 -6.45 3.34 6.84
N PHE A 8 -7.37 2.58 7.44
CA PHE A 8 -8.53 2.05 6.72
C PHE A 8 -9.75 2.98 6.71
N LYS A 9 -9.70 4.14 7.39
CA LYS A 9 -10.80 5.12 7.44
C LYS A 9 -11.30 5.57 6.06
N PRO A 10 -10.44 5.84 5.06
CA PRO A 10 -10.90 6.32 3.75
C PRO A 10 -11.64 5.26 2.92
N VAL A 11 -11.55 3.99 3.33
CA VAL A 11 -12.09 2.86 2.58
C VAL A 11 -13.51 2.59 3.03
N ARG A 12 -14.40 2.34 2.07
CA ARG A 12 -15.76 1.87 2.38
C ARG A 12 -15.72 0.44 2.95
N GLU A 13 -16.80 0.04 3.60
CA GLU A 13 -16.89 -1.34 4.08
C GLU A 13 -16.97 -2.30 2.90
N VAL A 14 -16.01 -3.23 2.83
CA VAL A 14 -15.92 -4.21 1.75
C VAL A 14 -16.83 -5.38 2.10
N HIS A 15 -17.74 -5.72 1.20
CA HIS A 15 -18.59 -6.91 1.32
C HIS A 15 -18.47 -7.71 0.03
N TYR A 16 -18.04 -8.97 0.13
CA TYR A 16 -18.00 -9.87 -1.02
C TYR A 16 -19.36 -10.54 -1.22
N GLU A 17 -20.03 -10.23 -2.33
CA GLU A 17 -21.29 -10.87 -2.70
C GLU A 17 -21.07 -12.34 -3.12
N ASN A 18 -19.97 -12.60 -3.83
CA ASN A 18 -19.54 -13.95 -4.21
C ASN A 18 -18.22 -14.30 -3.47
N PRO A 19 -18.21 -15.33 -2.60
CA PRO A 19 -16.99 -15.80 -1.95
C PRO A 19 -15.87 -16.22 -2.92
N GLU A 20 -16.19 -16.62 -4.15
CA GLU A 20 -15.20 -17.00 -5.16
C GLU A 20 -14.29 -15.83 -5.56
N ASP A 21 -14.79 -14.59 -5.55
CA ASP A 21 -13.97 -13.41 -5.87
C ASP A 21 -12.85 -13.20 -4.84
N TYR A 22 -13.12 -13.53 -3.58
CA TYR A 22 -12.12 -13.50 -2.51
C TYR A 22 -11.11 -14.64 -2.69
N ASN A 23 -11.58 -15.86 -2.98
CA ASN A 23 -10.72 -17.01 -3.19
C ASN A 23 -9.79 -16.83 -4.40
N PHE A 24 -10.30 -16.29 -5.52
CA PHE A 24 -9.49 -16.01 -6.70
C PHE A 24 -8.34 -15.03 -6.40
N ALA A 25 -8.62 -13.99 -5.60
CA ALA A 25 -7.58 -13.06 -5.15
C ALA A 25 -6.54 -13.76 -4.26
N LEU A 26 -6.95 -14.69 -3.39
CA LEU A 26 -6.04 -15.50 -2.59
C LEU A 26 -5.18 -16.46 -3.44
N GLU A 27 -5.74 -17.09 -4.47
CA GLU A 27 -4.98 -17.94 -5.39
C GLU A 27 -3.89 -17.17 -6.11
N SER A 28 -4.18 -15.92 -6.49
CA SER A 28 -3.21 -15.01 -7.11
C SER A 28 -1.99 -14.72 -6.21
N LEU A 29 -2.13 -14.85 -4.89
CA LEU A 29 -1.02 -14.68 -3.95
C LEU A 29 0.07 -15.73 -4.15
N ASN A 30 -0.26 -16.96 -4.56
CA ASN A 30 0.75 -18.02 -4.76
C ASN A 30 1.78 -17.63 -5.84
N THR A 31 1.33 -16.95 -6.89
CA THR A 31 2.20 -16.40 -7.94
C THR A 31 3.11 -15.32 -7.37
N LEU A 32 2.56 -14.37 -6.60
CA LEU A 32 3.35 -13.31 -5.95
C LEU A 32 4.37 -13.86 -4.95
N ILE A 33 3.98 -14.85 -4.15
CA ILE A 33 4.86 -15.58 -3.21
C ILE A 33 6.01 -16.25 -3.96
N SER A 34 5.76 -16.80 -5.15
CA SER A 34 6.78 -17.46 -5.94
C SER A 34 7.77 -16.45 -6.52
N ILE A 35 7.28 -15.30 -6.99
CA ILE A 35 8.12 -14.21 -7.51
C ILE A 35 8.97 -13.59 -6.39
N SER A 36 8.40 -13.33 -5.22
CA SER A 36 9.11 -12.68 -4.11
C SER A 36 10.31 -13.48 -3.62
N LYS A 37 10.24 -14.82 -3.67
CA LYS A 37 11.34 -15.74 -3.32
C LYS A 37 12.54 -15.65 -4.27
N ILE A 38 12.31 -15.20 -5.52
CA ILE A 38 13.34 -15.16 -6.56
C ILE A 38 13.98 -13.77 -6.63
N GLN A 39 13.21 -12.71 -6.39
CA GLN A 39 13.63 -11.33 -6.66
C GLN A 39 14.05 -10.54 -5.40
N ASP A 40 14.10 -11.15 -4.21
CA ASP A 40 14.31 -10.47 -2.92
C ASP A 40 13.45 -9.20 -2.76
N ALA A 41 12.29 -9.19 -3.43
CA ALA A 41 11.45 -8.02 -3.53
C ALA A 41 10.66 -7.86 -2.22
N SER A 42 10.76 -6.68 -1.59
CA SER A 42 9.90 -6.35 -0.46
C SER A 42 8.49 -6.04 -0.96
N ILE A 43 7.64 -7.06 -0.91
CA ILE A 43 6.25 -7.03 -1.38
C ILE A 43 5.32 -7.39 -0.23
N TYR A 44 4.16 -6.76 -0.18
CA TYR A 44 3.06 -7.22 0.65
C TYR A 44 1.72 -6.99 -0.05
N VAL A 45 0.68 -7.70 0.39
CA VAL A 45 -0.69 -7.55 -0.12
C VAL A 45 -1.61 -7.16 1.03
N ILE A 46 -2.40 -6.13 0.81
CA ILE A 46 -3.43 -5.65 1.75
C ILE A 46 -4.74 -6.36 1.46
N ASP A 47 -5.38 -6.88 2.50
CA ASP A 47 -6.77 -7.35 2.48
C ASP A 47 -7.65 -6.26 3.12
N TYR A 48 -8.47 -5.59 2.31
CA TYR A 48 -9.33 -4.50 2.79
C TYR A 48 -10.60 -4.99 3.49
N TYR A 49 -10.99 -6.25 3.26
CA TYR A 49 -12.09 -6.87 3.98
C TYR A 49 -11.68 -7.24 5.41
N LYS A 50 -10.51 -7.86 5.58
CA LYS A 50 -9.95 -8.17 6.90
C LYS A 50 -9.21 -7.01 7.56
N ARG A 51 -8.98 -5.91 6.83
CA ARG A 51 -8.23 -4.71 7.28
C ARG A 51 -6.84 -5.07 7.82
N GLY A 52 -6.11 -5.87 7.05
CA GLY A 52 -4.82 -6.40 7.45
C GLY A 52 -3.96 -6.81 6.26
N PHE A 53 -2.90 -7.56 6.53
CA PHE A 53 -2.06 -8.15 5.48
C PHE A 53 -2.63 -9.50 5.05
N ALA A 54 -2.85 -9.69 3.74
CA ALA A 54 -3.08 -11.00 3.16
C ALA A 54 -1.76 -11.78 3.02
N TYR A 55 -0.67 -11.06 2.74
CA TYR A 55 0.67 -11.60 2.54
C TYR A 55 1.74 -10.54 2.83
N VAL A 56 2.89 -10.96 3.35
CA VAL A 56 4.10 -10.15 3.54
C VAL A 56 5.28 -11.02 3.13
N SER A 57 6.15 -10.53 2.24
CA SER A 57 7.36 -11.24 1.82
C SER A 57 8.47 -11.16 2.86
N ASP A 58 9.44 -12.07 2.76
CA ASP A 58 10.66 -12.05 3.58
C ASP A 58 11.70 -11.00 3.12
N GLY A 59 11.38 -10.19 2.10
CA GLY A 59 12.26 -9.12 1.62
C GLY A 59 12.57 -8.10 2.73
N PRO A 60 13.86 -7.88 3.07
CA PRO A 60 14.25 -7.26 4.34
C PRO A 60 13.95 -5.76 4.45
N LEU A 61 13.80 -5.05 3.31
CA LEU A 61 13.69 -3.60 3.29
C LEU A 61 12.44 -3.11 4.01
N PHE A 62 11.26 -3.65 3.68
CA PHE A 62 10.02 -3.30 4.37
C PHE A 62 10.00 -3.82 5.82
N LEU A 63 10.60 -4.99 6.05
CA LEU A 63 10.55 -5.66 7.35
C LEU A 63 11.35 -4.95 8.43
N CYS A 64 12.27 -4.02 8.11
CA CYS A 64 12.92 -3.18 9.11
C CYS A 64 13.65 -3.94 10.24
N GLY A 65 14.09 -5.18 9.98
CA GLY A 65 14.74 -6.07 10.96
C GLY A 65 13.78 -6.95 11.79
N TYR A 66 12.49 -6.93 11.45
CA TYR A 66 11.47 -7.84 11.96
C TYR A 66 11.30 -9.03 11.01
N SER A 67 10.62 -10.09 11.43
CA SER A 67 10.19 -11.19 10.57
C SER A 67 8.86 -10.89 9.89
N ALA A 68 8.61 -11.49 8.71
CA ALA A 68 7.32 -11.35 8.03
C ALA A 68 6.14 -11.80 8.92
N LYS A 69 6.35 -12.84 9.74
CA LYS A 69 5.38 -13.33 10.72
C LYS A 69 5.02 -12.26 11.76
N GLU A 70 6.01 -11.63 12.39
CA GLU A 70 5.76 -10.56 13.37
C GLU A 70 4.98 -9.39 12.73
N VAL A 71 5.35 -9.01 11.51
CA VAL A 71 4.68 -7.92 10.77
C VAL A 71 3.23 -8.28 10.45
N GLN A 72 2.96 -9.52 10.03
CA GLN A 72 1.59 -10.00 9.80
C GLN A 72 0.76 -10.01 11.10
N GLU A 73 1.33 -10.49 12.20
CA GLU A 73 0.65 -10.55 13.50
C GLU A 73 0.32 -9.15 14.05
N TRP A 74 1.19 -8.17 13.85
CA TRP A 74 0.93 -6.79 14.29
C TRP A 74 0.00 -6.01 13.36
N GLY A 75 -0.17 -6.46 12.11
CA GLY A 75 -0.93 -5.73 11.11
C GLY A 75 -0.42 -4.30 10.92
N PHE A 76 -1.32 -3.35 10.70
CA PHE A 76 -0.96 -1.97 10.40
C PHE A 76 -0.47 -1.16 11.61
N GLU A 77 -0.56 -1.71 12.83
CA GLU A 77 0.14 -1.16 13.99
C GLU A 77 1.66 -1.23 13.83
N PHE A 78 2.16 -2.08 12.92
CA PHE A 78 3.57 -2.10 12.51
C PHE A 78 4.06 -0.76 11.99
N LEU A 79 3.23 -0.01 11.25
CA LEU A 79 3.63 1.24 10.61
C LEU A 79 4.15 2.26 11.63
N GLN A 80 3.51 2.36 12.81
CA GLN A 80 3.95 3.29 13.86
C GLN A 80 5.27 2.90 14.52
N LYS A 81 5.69 1.63 14.39
CA LYS A 81 6.96 1.14 14.93
C LYS A 81 8.14 1.55 14.04
N VAL A 82 7.90 1.65 12.73
CA VAL A 82 8.97 1.80 11.74
C VAL A 82 8.91 3.13 10.99
N ILE A 83 7.77 3.80 10.88
CA ILE A 83 7.66 5.08 10.18
C ILE A 83 7.83 6.22 11.20
N PRO A 84 8.77 7.17 10.99
CA PRO A 84 8.88 8.36 11.81
C PRO A 84 7.56 9.15 11.86
N PRO A 85 7.22 9.81 12.99
CA PRO A 85 5.91 10.45 13.16
C PRO A 85 5.49 11.41 12.04
N LYS A 86 6.42 12.23 11.54
CA LYS A 86 6.17 13.17 10.43
C LYS A 86 5.79 12.44 9.14
N ASP A 87 6.49 11.38 8.81
CA ASP A 87 6.23 10.58 7.61
C ASP A 87 4.96 9.72 7.77
N LEU A 88 4.60 9.34 9.00
CA LEU A 88 3.37 8.61 9.30
C LEU A 88 2.13 9.50 9.09
N GLU A 89 2.17 10.75 9.57
CA GLU A 89 1.11 11.73 9.32
C GLU A 89 0.93 11.97 7.82
N MET A 90 2.05 12.16 7.11
CA MET A 90 2.08 12.32 5.66
C MET A 90 1.51 11.07 4.94
N LEU A 91 1.85 9.86 5.37
CA LEU A 91 1.30 8.63 4.82
C LEU A 91 -0.24 8.57 4.95
N LEU A 92 -0.78 8.97 6.11
CA LEU A 92 -2.23 8.98 6.32
C LEU A 92 -2.92 10.01 5.41
N GLU A 93 -2.34 11.19 5.21
CA GLU A 93 -2.84 12.19 4.26
C GLU A 93 -2.79 11.67 2.81
N ILE A 94 -1.65 11.08 2.40
CA ILE A 94 -1.50 10.50 1.06
C ILE A 94 -2.54 9.41 0.82
N ASN A 95 -2.75 8.54 1.81
CA ASN A 95 -3.72 7.45 1.71
C ASN A 95 -5.15 7.97 1.58
N GLU A 96 -5.54 8.97 2.38
CA GLU A 96 -6.85 9.63 2.25
C GLU A 96 -7.04 10.24 0.86
N LYS A 97 -6.06 11.01 0.38
CA LYS A 97 -6.13 11.67 -0.94
C LYS A 97 -6.06 10.70 -2.11
N GLY A 98 -5.31 9.61 -1.96
CA GLY A 98 -5.25 8.52 -2.93
C GLY A 98 -6.61 7.82 -3.08
N PHE A 99 -7.31 7.57 -1.97
CA PHE A 99 -8.66 7.02 -2.02
C PHE A 99 -9.70 8.02 -2.53
N ASP A 100 -9.58 9.31 -2.20
CA ASP A 100 -10.41 10.37 -2.80
C ASP A 100 -10.30 10.34 -4.33
N PHE A 101 -9.07 10.24 -4.87
CA PHE A 101 -8.85 10.10 -6.30
C PHE A 101 -9.45 8.82 -6.87
N PHE A 102 -9.13 7.67 -6.25
CA PHE A 102 -9.60 6.35 -6.66
C PHE A 102 -11.13 6.29 -6.77
N TYR A 103 -11.84 6.82 -5.78
CA TYR A 103 -13.30 6.81 -5.77
C TYR A 103 -13.95 7.77 -6.76
N ASN A 104 -13.24 8.81 -7.19
CA ASN A 104 -13.68 9.72 -8.25
C ASN A 104 -13.45 9.17 -9.66
N LEU A 105 -12.64 8.12 -9.83
CA LEU A 105 -12.50 7.44 -11.11
C LEU A 105 -13.76 6.61 -11.45
N PRO A 106 -14.12 6.50 -12.74
CA PRO A 106 -15.05 5.47 -13.21
C PRO A 106 -14.58 4.08 -12.77
N ILE A 107 -15.51 3.21 -12.35
CA ILE A 107 -15.18 1.86 -11.86
C ILE A 107 -14.30 1.09 -12.86
N THR A 108 -14.56 1.26 -14.16
CA THR A 108 -13.84 0.61 -15.28
C THR A 108 -12.39 1.08 -15.47
N GLU A 109 -11.96 2.12 -14.75
CA GLU A 109 -10.62 2.71 -14.85
C GLU A 109 -9.80 2.53 -13.56
N ARG A 110 -10.45 2.13 -12.46
CA ARG A 110 -9.84 2.09 -11.13
C ARG A 110 -8.67 1.12 -11.01
N ASP A 111 -8.66 0.04 -11.78
CA ASP A 111 -7.58 -0.96 -11.83
C ASP A 111 -6.38 -0.52 -12.68
N ARG A 112 -6.49 0.59 -13.43
CA ARG A 112 -5.50 1.06 -14.39
C ARG A 112 -4.55 2.10 -13.80
N CYS A 113 -4.35 2.10 -12.50
CA CYS A 113 -3.51 3.08 -11.85
C CYS A 113 -2.69 2.48 -10.71
N PHE A 114 -1.57 3.16 -10.40
CA PHE A 114 -0.88 2.96 -9.14
C PHE A 114 -0.56 4.32 -8.52
N ILE A 115 -0.50 4.35 -7.19
CA ILE A 115 0.08 5.47 -6.44
C ILE A 115 1.52 5.13 -6.07
N SER A 116 2.40 6.11 -6.11
CA SER A 116 3.78 6.00 -5.65
C SER A 116 4.13 7.17 -4.75
N TYR A 117 4.84 6.88 -3.67
CA TYR A 117 5.33 7.89 -2.75
C TYR A 117 6.63 7.50 -2.07
N ASP A 118 7.42 8.49 -1.67
CA ASP A 118 8.61 8.27 -0.87
C ASP A 118 8.36 8.58 0.61
N ILE A 119 8.75 7.66 1.49
CA ILE A 119 8.64 7.79 2.95
C ILE A 119 9.91 7.28 3.61
N ASN A 120 10.23 7.84 4.77
CA ASN A 120 11.28 7.31 5.63
C ASN A 120 10.76 6.14 6.45
N ILE A 121 11.58 5.10 6.56
CA ILE A 121 11.39 4.00 7.50
C ILE A 121 12.64 3.88 8.39
N LYS A 122 12.45 3.39 9.61
CA LYS A 122 13.46 3.22 10.63
C LYS A 122 13.50 1.76 11.03
N ASN A 123 14.67 1.14 10.90
CA ASN A 123 14.86 -0.24 11.31
C ASN A 123 15.04 -0.38 12.83
N ARG A 124 15.05 -1.62 13.34
CA ARG A 124 15.27 -1.94 14.76
C ARG A 124 16.53 -1.30 15.36
N ASN A 125 17.57 -1.10 14.55
CA ASN A 125 18.85 -0.49 14.98
C ASN A 125 18.82 1.03 14.94
N GLY A 126 17.68 1.62 14.54
CA GLY A 126 17.47 3.04 14.44
C GLY A 126 17.99 3.71 13.18
N HIS A 127 18.54 2.93 12.23
CA HIS A 127 18.94 3.44 10.93
C HIS A 127 17.71 3.83 10.11
N THR A 128 17.75 5.00 9.52
CA THR A 128 16.65 5.54 8.70
C THR A 128 16.99 5.39 7.22
N THR A 129 16.05 4.84 6.47
CA THR A 129 16.15 4.60 5.04
C THR A 129 14.99 5.29 4.34
N LEU A 130 15.26 6.02 3.26
CA LEU A 130 14.22 6.53 2.38
C LEU A 130 13.83 5.44 1.38
N ILE A 131 12.56 5.06 1.38
CA ILE A 131 12.01 4.06 0.47
C ILE A 131 11.02 4.70 -0.51
N ASN A 132 10.93 4.11 -1.70
CA ASN A 132 9.81 4.30 -2.60
C ASN A 132 8.80 3.18 -2.35
N HIS A 133 7.57 3.59 -2.06
CA HIS A 133 6.42 2.72 -1.94
C HIS A 133 5.53 2.88 -3.16
N LYS A 134 5.03 1.76 -3.69
CA LYS A 134 4.02 1.73 -4.75
C LYS A 134 2.87 0.86 -4.31
N LEU A 135 1.65 1.33 -4.53
CA LEU A 135 0.42 0.57 -4.31
C LEU A 135 -0.39 0.55 -5.59
N THR A 136 -0.79 -0.65 -6.01
CA THR A 136 -1.69 -0.87 -7.16
C THR A 136 -2.84 -1.79 -6.75
N PRO A 137 -4.06 -1.60 -7.26
CA PRO A 137 -5.14 -2.55 -7.06
C PRO A 137 -4.74 -3.94 -7.58
N LEU A 138 -5.02 -4.97 -6.78
CA LEU A 138 -4.91 -6.38 -7.18
C LEU A 138 -6.29 -6.96 -7.51
N LYS A 139 -7.32 -6.56 -6.74
CA LYS A 139 -8.72 -6.91 -6.99
C LYS A 139 -9.60 -5.74 -6.61
N ILE A 140 -10.48 -5.37 -7.53
CA ILE A 140 -11.62 -4.47 -7.31
C ILE A 140 -12.87 -5.33 -7.33
N ILE A 141 -13.74 -5.17 -6.33
CA ILE A 141 -14.98 -5.95 -6.22
C ILE A 141 -16.10 -5.31 -7.05
N SER A 142 -17.23 -6.01 -7.22
CA SER A 142 -18.33 -5.65 -8.12
C SER A 142 -18.86 -4.22 -7.93
N ASN A 143 -18.92 -3.74 -6.68
CA ASN A 143 -19.38 -2.39 -6.34
C ASN A 143 -18.33 -1.28 -6.59
N GLY A 144 -17.13 -1.65 -7.06
CA GLY A 144 -16.01 -0.76 -7.35
C GLY A 144 -15.06 -0.48 -6.17
N ASP A 145 -15.29 -1.07 -5.00
CA ASP A 145 -14.38 -0.92 -3.85
C ASP A 145 -13.09 -1.75 -4.01
N MET A 146 -12.03 -1.29 -3.35
CA MET A 146 -10.75 -2.00 -3.31
C MET A 146 -10.86 -3.23 -2.42
N GLY A 147 -10.74 -4.44 -3.00
CA GLY A 147 -10.74 -5.69 -2.26
C GLY A 147 -9.33 -6.06 -1.76
N PHE A 148 -8.38 -6.05 -2.69
CA PHE A 148 -6.97 -6.30 -2.41
C PHE A 148 -6.08 -5.30 -3.14
N ALA A 149 -4.95 -4.93 -2.54
CA ALA A 149 -3.91 -4.15 -3.20
C ALA A 149 -2.52 -4.76 -3.02
N LEU A 150 -1.73 -4.71 -4.09
CA LEU A 150 -0.33 -5.10 -4.09
C LEU A 150 0.52 -3.87 -3.75
N CYS A 151 1.41 -4.03 -2.78
CA CYS A 151 2.40 -3.02 -2.41
C CYS A 151 3.81 -3.52 -2.72
N LEU A 152 4.60 -2.68 -3.39
CA LEU A 152 6.00 -2.91 -3.69
C LEU A 152 6.85 -1.82 -3.03
N ILE A 153 7.92 -2.24 -2.37
CA ILE A 153 8.84 -1.38 -1.65
C ILE A 153 10.23 -1.54 -2.24
N SER A 154 10.85 -0.40 -2.54
CA SER A 154 12.21 -0.32 -3.07
C SER A 154 12.95 0.87 -2.45
N TYR A 155 14.26 0.94 -2.62
CA TYR A 155 15.01 2.14 -2.24
C TYR A 155 14.55 3.32 -3.08
N SER A 156 14.34 4.48 -2.45
CA SER A 156 14.05 5.69 -3.20
C SER A 156 15.31 6.21 -3.89
N PHE A 157 15.16 6.73 -5.10
CA PHE A 157 16.19 7.48 -5.81
C PHE A 157 16.09 9.00 -5.57
N ASN A 158 15.07 9.45 -4.83
CA ASN A 158 14.90 10.85 -4.46
C ASN A 158 15.70 11.20 -3.21
N LYS A 159 15.86 12.51 -2.95
CA LYS A 159 16.63 13.02 -1.80
C LYS A 159 15.81 13.17 -0.52
N THR A 160 14.49 13.30 -0.65
CA THR A 160 13.57 13.62 0.46
C THR A 160 12.30 12.79 0.33
N SER A 161 11.60 12.56 1.44
CA SER A 161 10.25 12.00 1.42
C SER A 161 9.23 13.00 0.88
N GLY A 162 8.03 12.49 0.54
CA GLY A 162 6.91 13.32 0.08
C GLY A 162 6.83 13.56 -1.42
N ASN A 163 7.61 12.85 -2.25
CA ASN A 163 7.38 12.85 -3.70
C ASN A 163 6.24 11.89 -4.01
N VAL A 164 5.05 12.41 -4.26
CA VAL A 164 3.82 11.62 -4.39
C VAL A 164 3.24 11.80 -5.78
N PHE A 165 2.88 10.70 -6.44
CA PHE A 165 2.15 10.77 -7.69
C PHE A 165 1.26 9.55 -7.90
N ILE A 166 0.20 9.75 -8.68
CA ILE A 166 -0.64 8.69 -9.23
C ILE A 166 -0.36 8.61 -10.73
N GLN A 167 -0.15 7.40 -11.22
CA GLN A 167 0.13 7.12 -12.62
C GLN A 167 -1.01 6.28 -13.20
N MET A 168 -1.68 6.80 -14.21
CA MET A 168 -2.59 6.03 -15.06
C MET A 168 -1.78 5.25 -16.08
N LEU A 169 -2.13 3.99 -16.29
CA LEU A 169 -1.39 3.03 -17.12
C LEU A 169 -1.88 3.01 -18.58
N ASP A 170 -3.12 3.38 -18.83
CA ASP A 170 -3.74 3.35 -20.16
C ASP A 170 -3.36 4.54 -21.04
N ASN A 171 -3.21 5.71 -20.44
CA ASN A 171 -2.90 6.97 -21.14
C ASN A 171 -1.60 7.63 -20.66
N CYS A 172 -0.84 6.96 -19.79
CA CYS A 172 0.41 7.46 -19.20
C CYS A 172 0.26 8.81 -18.47
N LYS A 173 -0.96 9.24 -18.13
CA LYS A 173 -1.18 10.50 -17.41
C LYS A 173 -0.72 10.36 -15.96
N ARG A 174 0.05 11.34 -15.52
CA ARG A 174 0.59 11.43 -14.17
C ARG A 174 -0.03 12.62 -13.44
N TYR A 175 -0.50 12.37 -12.22
CA TYR A 175 -1.01 13.37 -11.29
C TYR A 175 -0.04 13.46 -10.12
N ASN A 176 0.51 14.64 -9.84
CA ASN A 176 1.48 14.82 -8.76
C ASN A 176 0.76 15.46 -7.59
N TYR A 177 0.83 14.86 -6.41
CA TYR A 177 0.23 15.45 -5.22
C TYR A 177 1.21 16.42 -4.56
N SER A 178 0.75 17.63 -4.28
CA SER A 178 1.49 18.62 -3.51
C SER A 178 1.06 18.58 -2.04
N LEU A 179 1.95 18.16 -1.15
CA LEU A 179 1.72 18.19 0.30
C LEU A 179 1.54 19.61 0.86
N THR A 180 2.07 20.62 0.16
CA THR A 180 1.93 22.03 0.58
C THR A 180 0.61 22.63 0.10
N ALA A 181 0.24 22.40 -1.16
CA ALA A 181 -1.00 22.93 -1.74
C ALA A 181 -2.23 22.04 -1.47
N LYS A 182 -2.00 20.80 -1.00
CA LYS A 182 -2.99 19.78 -0.69
C LYS A 182 -3.93 19.44 -1.86
N ASN A 183 -3.35 19.31 -3.05
CA ASN A 183 -4.07 18.98 -4.29
C ASN A 183 -3.26 18.05 -5.22
N LEU A 184 -3.99 17.29 -6.06
CA LEU A 184 -3.50 16.38 -7.11
C LEU A 184 -3.48 17.05 -8.49
#